data_AF-A0A562DLD0-F1
#
_entry.id   AF-A0A562DLD0-F1
#
_cell.length_a   1.000
_cell.length_b   1.000
_cell.length_c   1.000
_cell.angle_alpha   90.00
_cell.angle_beta   90.00
_cell.angle_gamma   90.00
#
_symmetry.space_group_name_H-M   'P 1'
#
loop_
_entity.id
_entity.type
_entity.pdbx_description
1 polymer ?
#
loop_
_entity_poly.entity_id
_entity_poly.type
_entity_poly.pdbx_seq_one_letter_code
_entity_poly.pdbx_strand_id
1 'polypeptide(L)'
;MHPSPCLPWRDIPVTRVTTTGRGRRITRTIKVTAVPGWIDFPGAAQVAQIRRTVTKTECKTVEVVYLATSADHLAAPPAVLATWVQGH
;
A
#
# COMPACT_ATOMS: atom_id res chain seq x y z
N MET A 1 -24.43 -14.03 10.59
CA MET A 1 -23.57 -13.15 9.79
C MET A 1 -22.62 -12.45 10.75
N HIS A 2 -21.39 -12.95 10.89
CA HIS A 2 -20.37 -12.24 11.66
C HIS A 2 -20.01 -10.97 10.86
N PRO A 3 -19.91 -9.78 11.49
CA PRO A 3 -19.41 -8.62 10.78
C PRO A 3 -18.00 -8.97 10.27
N SER A 4 -17.79 -8.91 8.96
CA SER A 4 -16.47 -9.10 8.38
C SER A 4 -15.53 -8.07 9.02
N PRO A 5 -14.47 -8.49 9.74
CA PRO A 5 -13.62 -7.55 10.44
C PRO A 5 -12.89 -6.69 9.40
N CYS A 6 -12.70 -5.41 9.67
CA CYS A 6 -11.84 -4.59 8.81
C CYS A 6 -10.39 -5.09 8.88
N LEU A 7 -9.62 -4.89 7.81
CA LEU A 7 -8.17 -5.14 7.84
C LEU A 7 -7.52 -4.32 8.97
N PRO A 8 -6.61 -4.90 9.78
CA PRO A 8 -5.97 -4.24 10.91
C PRO A 8 -4.86 -3.30 10.43
N TRP A 9 -5.19 -2.35 9.56
CA TRP A 9 -4.21 -1.46 8.93
C TRP A 9 -3.35 -0.74 9.95
N ARG A 10 -3.85 -0.43 11.14
CA ARG A 10 -3.07 0.25 12.19
C ARG A 10 -1.85 -0.55 12.63
N ASP A 11 -1.97 -1.88 12.68
CA ASP A 11 -0.97 -2.79 13.25
C ASP A 11 0.01 -3.32 12.21
N ILE A 12 -0.30 -3.15 10.92
CA ILE A 12 0.58 -3.58 9.83
C ILE A 12 1.80 -2.64 9.71
N PRO A 13 3.04 -3.19 9.72
CA PRO A 13 4.26 -2.41 9.54
C PRO A 13 4.23 -1.57 8.26
N VAL A 14 4.83 -0.37 8.34
CA VAL A 14 4.89 0.58 7.23
C VAL A 14 6.26 0.52 6.56
N THR A 15 6.27 0.29 5.26
CA THR A 15 7.43 0.63 4.42
C THR A 15 7.22 2.04 3.85
N ARG A 16 8.20 2.93 4.02
CA ARG A 16 8.13 4.33 3.59
C ARG A 16 9.23 4.62 2.57
N VAL A 17 8.85 5.26 1.47
CA VAL A 17 9.77 5.79 0.46
C VAL A 17 9.49 7.28 0.29
N THR A 18 10.54 8.10 0.27
CA THR A 18 10.42 9.54 0.05
C THR A 18 11.32 9.95 -1.11
N THR A 19 10.77 10.71 -2.05
CA THR A 19 11.51 11.29 -3.17
C THR A 19 11.28 12.78 -3.20
N THR A 20 12.34 13.56 -3.42
CA THR A 20 12.30 15.02 -3.54
C THR A 20 12.87 15.44 -4.89
N GLY A 21 12.27 16.44 -5.52
CA GLY A 21 12.80 17.02 -6.77
C GLY A 21 11.87 18.07 -7.35
N ARG A 22 12.41 19.05 -8.09
CA ARG A 22 11.65 20.12 -8.77
C ARG A 22 10.54 20.75 -7.91
N GLY A 23 10.87 21.12 -6.67
CA GLY A 23 9.94 21.79 -5.74
C GLY A 23 8.82 20.90 -5.16
N ARG A 24 8.86 19.58 -5.36
CA ARG A 24 7.91 18.64 -4.76
C ARG A 24 8.61 17.60 -3.88
N ARG A 25 7.94 17.25 -2.77
CA ARG A 25 8.25 16.09 -1.93
C ARG A 25 7.13 15.08 -2.06
N ILE A 26 7.46 13.87 -2.50
CA ILE A 26 6.52 12.76 -2.61
C ILE A 26 6.89 11.74 -1.55
N THR A 27 5.98 11.48 -0.61
CA THR A 27 6.09 10.36 0.33
C THR A 27 5.11 9.27 -0.10
N ARG A 28 5.59 8.03 -0.22
CA ARG A 28 4.76 6.83 -0.35
C ARG A 28 4.93 5.98 0.88
N THR A 29 3.83 5.50 1.44
CA THR A 29 3.83 4.48 2.47
C THR A 29 3.02 3.30 1.99
N ILE A 30 3.56 2.10 2.13
CA ILE A 30 2.86 0.85 1.84
C ILE A 30 2.73 0.03 3.12
N LYS A 31 1.55 -0.56 3.30
CA LYS A 31 1.24 -1.59 4.29
C LYS A 31 0.78 -2.81 3.52
N VAL A 32 1.31 -3.99 3.84
CA VAL A 32 0.97 -5.24 3.14
C VAL A 32 0.63 -6.30 4.17
N THR A 33 -0.43 -7.06 3.89
CA THR A 33 -0.79 -8.26 4.66
C THR A 33 -1.21 -9.36 3.71
N ALA A 34 -1.08 -10.62 4.15
CA ALA A 34 -1.74 -11.73 3.49
C ALA A 34 -3.26 -11.47 3.44
N VAL A 35 -3.91 -11.98 2.39
CA VAL A 35 -5.37 -11.96 2.26
C VAL A 35 -5.97 -12.77 3.42
N PRO A 36 -6.77 -12.16 4.31
CA PRO A 36 -7.48 -12.91 5.33
C PRO A 36 -8.53 -13.82 4.71
N GLY A 37 -8.81 -14.96 5.34
CA GLY A 37 -9.78 -15.95 4.81
C GLY A 37 -11.24 -15.49 4.71
N TRP A 38 -11.57 -14.27 5.13
CA TRP A 38 -12.90 -13.66 4.94
C TRP A 38 -12.96 -12.69 3.74
N ILE A 39 -11.82 -12.40 3.08
CA ILE A 39 -11.78 -11.65 1.83
C ILE A 39 -11.92 -12.64 0.68
N ASP A 40 -13.07 -12.62 0.03
CA ASP A 40 -13.35 -13.46 -1.14
C ASP A 40 -12.82 -12.79 -2.42
N PHE A 41 -11.49 -12.77 -2.57
CA PHE A 41 -10.83 -12.42 -3.82
C PHE A 41 -10.05 -13.62 -4.33
N PRO A 42 -10.65 -14.45 -5.22
CA PRO A 42 -10.03 -15.68 -5.69
C PRO A 42 -8.63 -15.44 -6.26
N GLY A 43 -7.66 -16.22 -5.78
CA GLY A 43 -6.28 -16.17 -6.24
C GLY A 43 -5.45 -15.00 -5.70
N ALA A 44 -6.01 -14.08 -4.90
CA ALA A 44 -5.17 -13.10 -4.20
C ALA A 44 -4.48 -13.75 -3.00
N ALA A 45 -3.19 -13.48 -2.87
CA ALA A 45 -2.36 -13.91 -1.75
C ALA A 45 -2.04 -12.74 -0.81
N GLN A 46 -1.97 -11.50 -1.32
CA GLN A 46 -1.70 -10.30 -0.52
C GLN A 46 -2.64 -9.14 -0.87
N VAL A 47 -2.89 -8.29 0.12
CA VAL A 47 -3.50 -6.96 -0.02
C VAL A 47 -2.57 -5.88 0.50
N ALA A 48 -2.54 -4.75 -0.19
CA ALA A 48 -1.73 -3.60 0.18
C ALA A 48 -2.56 -2.31 0.24
N GLN A 49 -2.28 -1.48 1.24
CA GLN A 49 -2.73 -0.08 1.30
C GLN A 49 -1.54 0.80 0.99
N ILE A 50 -1.71 1.67 0.00
CA ILE A 50 -0.68 2.59 -0.45
C ILE A 50 -1.20 3.99 -0.24
N ARG A 51 -0.45 4.79 0.51
CA ARG A 51 -0.74 6.22 0.68
C ARG A 51 0.38 7.03 0.06
N ARG A 52 0.02 7.84 -0.93
CA ARG A 52 0.90 8.80 -1.59
C ARG A 52 0.55 10.20 -1.12
N THR A 53 1.52 10.89 -0.55
CA THR A 53 1.40 12.30 -0.16
C THR A 53 2.35 13.11 -1.02
N VAL A 54 1.79 14.03 -1.82
CA VAL A 54 2.56 15.00 -2.60
C VAL A 54 2.49 16.33 -1.88
N THR A 55 3.62 16.88 -1.50
CA THR A 55 3.73 18.22 -0.93
C THR A 55 4.48 19.11 -1.92
N LYS A 56 3.86 20.23 -2.27
CA LYS A 56 4.44 21.35 -3.01
C LYS A 56 4.41 22.58 -2.09
N THR A 57 5.04 23.68 -2.48
CA THR A 57 5.08 24.93 -1.68
C THR A 57 3.68 25.38 -1.23
N GLU A 58 2.70 25.29 -2.13
CA GLU A 58 1.36 25.86 -1.91
C GLU A 58 0.29 24.82 -1.56
N CYS A 59 0.57 23.52 -1.77
CA CYS A 59 -0.46 22.50 -1.63
C CYS A 59 0.08 21.14 -1.18
N LYS A 60 -0.83 20.38 -0.56
CA LYS A 60 -0.60 19.01 -0.16
C LYS A 60 -1.76 18.14 -0.64
N THR A 61 -1.44 17.13 -1.44
CA THR A 61 -2.42 16.15 -1.94
C THR A 61 -2.14 14.79 -1.33
N VAL A 62 -3.19 14.06 -1.00
CA VAL A 62 -3.12 12.69 -0.48
C VAL A 62 -3.98 11.79 -1.35
N GLU A 63 -3.38 10.71 -1.84
CA GLU A 63 -4.04 9.62 -2.56
C GLU A 63 -3.87 8.34 -1.72
N VAL A 64 -4.95 7.57 -1.58
CA VAL A 64 -4.93 6.24 -0.95
C VAL A 64 -5.45 5.24 -1.96
N VAL A 65 -4.65 4.21 -2.24
CA VAL A 65 -4.96 3.13 -3.19
C VAL A 65 -4.89 1.80 -2.46
N TYR A 66 -5.82 0.91 -2.77
CA TYR A 66 -5.79 -0.48 -2.32
C TYR A 66 -5.44 -1.39 -3.49
N LEU A 67 -4.51 -2.31 -3.28
CA LEU A 67 -4.06 -3.30 -4.25
C LEU A 67 -4.34 -4.70 -3.69
N ALA A 68 -4.79 -5.62 -4.55
CA ALA A 68 -4.76 -7.05 -4.30
C ALA A 68 -3.86 -7.72 -5.35
N THR A 69 -3.08 -8.71 -4.94
CA THR A 69 -2.16 -9.42 -5.84
C THR A 69 -2.14 -10.91 -5.54
N SER A 70 -1.94 -11.72 -6.58
CA SER A 70 -1.72 -13.16 -6.48
C SER A 70 -0.29 -13.53 -6.08
N ALA A 71 0.65 -12.59 -6.16
CA ALA A 71 1.99 -12.78 -5.65
C ALA A 71 1.95 -12.92 -4.12
N ASP A 72 2.63 -13.93 -3.59
CA ASP A 72 2.78 -14.11 -2.16
C ASP A 72 3.95 -13.28 -1.60
N HIS A 73 4.16 -13.37 -0.29
CA HIS A 73 5.20 -12.62 0.40
C HIS A 73 6.64 -13.01 -0.01
N LEU A 74 6.85 -14.19 -0.60
CA LEU A 74 8.16 -14.64 -1.07
C LEU A 74 8.45 -14.02 -2.44
N ALA A 75 7.45 -14.01 -3.33
CA ALA A 75 7.55 -13.41 -4.66
C ALA A 75 7.54 -11.88 -4.61
N ALA A 76 6.77 -11.29 -3.69
CA ALA A 76 6.53 -9.86 -3.60
C ALA A 76 6.53 -9.36 -2.14
N PRO A 77 7.71 -9.28 -1.50
CA PRO A 77 7.82 -8.63 -0.20
C PRO A 77 7.45 -7.13 -0.31
N PRO A 78 7.13 -6.44 0.80
CA PRO A 78 6.63 -5.06 0.78
C PRO A 78 7.51 -4.06 0.01
N ALA A 79 8.84 -4.23 0.06
CA ALA A 79 9.77 -3.38 -0.68
C ALA A 79 9.66 -3.58 -2.20
N VAL A 80 9.44 -4.82 -2.67
CA VAL A 80 9.23 -5.14 -4.09
C VAL A 80 7.88 -4.62 -4.56
N LEU A 81 6.81 -4.81 -3.77
CA LEU A 81 5.52 -4.20 -4.09
C LEU A 81 5.60 -2.66 -4.15
N ALA A 82 6.41 -2.04 -3.29
CA ALA A 82 6.62 -0.60 -3.31
C ALA A 82 7.28 -0.11 -4.61
N THR A 83 8.20 -0.88 -5.20
CA THR A 83 8.85 -0.50 -6.46
C THR A 83 7.88 -0.61 -7.64
N TRP A 84 7.05 -1.66 -7.69
CA TRP A 84 6.04 -1.83 -8.74
C TRP A 84 5.05 -0.67 -8.80
N VAL A 85 4.61 -0.17 -7.65
CA VAL A 85 3.62 0.93 -7.59
C VAL A 85 4.24 2.32 -7.69
N GLN A 86 5.58 2.44 -7.72
CA GLN A 86 6.24 3.73 -7.79
C GLN A 86 6.03 4.44 -9.15
N GLY A 87 5.83 3.68 -10.24
CA GLY A 87 5.66 4.16 -11.61
C GLY A 87 4.23 4.23 -12.14
N HIS A 88 3.23 3.92 -11.29
CA HIS A 88 1.82 3.86 -11.67
C HIS A 88 1.09 5.20 -11.54
#